data_AF-A0AAF1BLF3-F1
#
_entry.id   AF-A0AAF1BLF3-F1
#
_cell.length_a   1.000
_cell.length_b   1.000
_cell.length_c   1.000
_cell.angle_alpha   90.00
_cell.angle_beta   90.00
_cell.angle_gamma   90.00
#
_symmetry.space_group_name_H-M   'P 1'
#
loop_
_entity.id
_entity.type
_entity.pdbx_description
1 polymer ?
#
loop_
_entity_poly.entity_id
_entity_poly.type
_entity_poly.pdbx_seq_one_letter_code
_entity_poly.pdbx_strand_id
1 'polypeptide(L)'
;MSYFALSDWARRGSSSLATVGHYLPIPPSPFSSESSASRPSQDDDDDDDDHLDDHHLTKVEAKLHSGYLAPSSPRGQYLAIDGDRPPRLHSRSPSSSSAGSSSAGSTRPRSWLARRDPVLIFVVLLSIATFVALLVAFPFPTTVHAFAAIFVGVTAWTQISCLRIVFALALVAWRGNPKALAKGLPRWSTAQYSFLLVLSTFVLYCLSLGLVPPLNELPPLDRDLAGAPPGKYFIAANLYNNEDLVPHWSDQVVKLAEHLGPSNTFVSIYESNSKDKTPELLADLATRLTHLGVPNRVISEKTARWWAYGTSPERIGFLSAARNKAIEPLQSPDVELRLPDYHEFTKIVFLNDIFFSWQSAVRLLTTSLDGKPGEDGYDLACGMDFNGAGLYDTWVARDICGTPMRTFWPYVKDPVSVARLRQNVPMEVSACWNGMVAFPAAPYLFTPTSAAQSTADERNAAASPGLAKRGWKMVDNATYVGGRMSPPLPSPIQFRISGVDACDHSECFLFSLDLHRLYSSTDRRPRILMNPDVRTGYSVKWWKWNDVVLRIPVLKFWNDHWSRGYPLNIVDFIFEKAGRKRDYCTWSALATHAPSRCPPLPGAIERPWNVAG
;
A
#
# COMPACT_ATOMS: atom_id res chain seq x y z
N MET A 1 44.30 4.16 4.25
CA MET A 1 44.11 5.51 4.80
C MET A 1 42.66 5.57 5.28
N SER A 2 42.24 4.90 6.37
CA SER A 2 42.67 4.97 7.78
C SER A 2 42.33 6.30 8.44
N TYR A 3 41.66 6.22 9.62
CA TYR A 3 41.13 7.27 10.51
C TYR A 3 39.65 7.66 10.24
N PHE A 4 38.66 7.50 11.13
CA PHE A 4 38.62 7.35 12.60
C PHE A 4 37.47 6.45 13.05
N ALA A 5 37.72 5.62 14.06
CA ALA A 5 36.75 5.02 14.96
C ALA A 5 37.10 5.47 16.40
N LEU A 6 36.11 5.37 17.29
CA LEU A 6 36.14 5.44 18.77
C LEU A 6 35.98 6.82 19.42
N SER A 7 34.84 6.98 20.11
CA SER A 7 34.85 7.42 21.51
C SER A 7 33.70 6.75 22.26
N ASP A 8 34.10 6.01 23.28
CA ASP A 8 33.34 5.11 24.15
C ASP A 8 32.62 5.85 25.30
N TRP A 9 31.55 5.23 25.77
CA TRP A 9 31.30 4.90 27.18
C TRP A 9 31.69 5.90 28.30
N ALA A 10 30.72 6.62 28.88
CA ALA A 10 30.66 6.96 30.32
C ALA A 10 29.36 7.67 30.71
N ARG A 11 28.44 6.97 31.40
CA ARG A 11 27.88 7.34 32.73
C ARG A 11 26.61 6.54 33.06
N ARG A 12 26.73 5.62 34.02
CA ARG A 12 25.66 5.20 34.94
C ARG A 12 25.93 5.89 36.29
N GLY A 13 24.87 6.25 37.03
CA GLY A 13 24.93 6.39 38.49
C GLY A 13 24.04 7.47 39.10
N SER A 14 22.91 7.03 39.68
CA SER A 14 22.09 7.55 40.82
C SER A 14 21.62 9.02 40.82
N SER A 15 20.53 9.47 41.47
CA SER A 15 19.76 8.98 42.63
C SER A 15 18.47 9.82 42.79
N SER A 16 17.43 9.19 43.35
CA SER A 16 16.33 9.70 44.20
C SER A 16 16.32 11.19 44.62
N LEU A 17 15.14 11.84 44.53
CA LEU A 17 14.44 12.44 45.68
C LEU A 17 13.03 12.97 45.30
N ALA A 18 12.07 12.69 46.18
CA ALA A 18 10.67 13.12 46.18
C ALA A 18 10.50 14.61 46.55
N THR A 19 9.29 15.16 46.34
CA THR A 19 8.49 16.09 47.20
C THR A 19 7.34 16.65 46.32
N VAL A 20 6.10 16.15 46.40
CA VAL A 20 4.94 16.60 47.22
C VAL A 20 4.64 18.11 47.12
N GLY A 21 3.43 18.44 46.62
CA GLY A 21 2.89 19.79 46.63
C GLY A 21 1.40 19.81 46.27
N HIS A 22 0.55 19.47 47.25
CA HIS A 22 -0.90 19.69 47.21
C HIS A 22 -1.22 21.18 47.35
N TYR A 23 -2.08 21.73 46.49
CA TYR A 23 -2.96 22.86 46.84
C TYR A 23 -4.25 22.86 45.99
N LEU A 24 -5.36 22.57 46.67
CA LEU A 24 -6.71 23.11 46.49
C LEU A 24 -7.16 23.53 47.92
N PRO A 25 -8.22 24.33 48.18
CA PRO A 25 -9.38 24.64 47.32
C PRO A 25 -9.91 26.10 47.45
N ILE A 26 -11.04 26.41 46.78
CA ILE A 26 -12.31 26.98 47.34
C ILE A 26 -13.05 27.87 46.30
N PRO A 27 -14.41 27.80 46.21
CA PRO A 27 -15.26 28.34 45.13
C PRO A 27 -15.93 29.69 45.48
N PRO A 28 -16.79 30.25 44.61
CA PRO A 28 -18.24 30.11 44.90
C PRO A 28 -19.17 30.00 43.67
N SER A 29 -20.39 29.56 44.00
CA SER A 29 -21.64 29.35 43.26
C SER A 29 -22.39 30.66 42.89
N PRO A 30 -23.70 30.62 42.53
CA PRO A 30 -24.25 30.42 41.20
C PRO A 30 -25.10 31.62 40.73
N PHE A 31 -25.38 31.75 39.43
CA PHE A 31 -26.47 32.59 38.96
C PHE A 31 -27.35 31.84 37.96
N SER A 32 -28.61 31.72 38.34
CA SER A 32 -29.78 31.40 37.55
C SER A 32 -30.03 32.47 36.49
N SER A 33 -30.51 32.08 35.30
CA SER A 33 -31.94 32.18 34.95
C SER A 33 -32.16 32.15 33.43
N GLU A 34 -33.29 31.53 33.09
CA GLU A 34 -34.21 31.88 32.00
C GLU A 34 -34.07 31.25 30.61
N SER A 35 -35.25 30.76 30.23
CA SER A 35 -35.72 30.14 29.02
C SER A 35 -35.90 31.11 27.87
N SER A 36 -35.71 30.63 26.64
CA SER A 36 -36.60 30.98 25.55
C SER A 36 -36.49 29.97 24.41
N ALA A 37 -37.63 29.42 24.03
CA ALA A 37 -37.81 28.58 22.85
C ALA A 37 -37.98 29.44 21.58
N SER A 38 -37.41 29.00 20.45
CA SER A 38 -37.94 29.30 19.11
C SER A 38 -37.23 28.49 18.01
N ARG A 39 -38.00 27.59 17.39
CA ARG A 39 -38.14 27.16 15.97
C ARG A 39 -36.96 27.13 14.98
N PRO A 40 -37.04 26.22 13.97
CA PRO A 40 -35.91 25.70 13.21
C PRO A 40 -35.55 26.55 12.00
N SER A 41 -34.25 26.62 11.69
CA SER A 41 -33.71 27.10 10.42
C SER A 41 -33.30 25.93 9.55
N GLN A 42 -33.77 25.98 8.31
CA GLN A 42 -33.39 25.18 7.15
C GLN A 42 -31.95 25.49 6.71
N ASP A 43 -31.42 24.53 5.93
CA ASP A 43 -30.29 24.57 5.00
C ASP A 43 -28.89 24.46 5.64
N ASP A 44 -28.20 23.34 5.38
CA ASP A 44 -27.16 23.27 4.36
C ASP A 44 -26.69 21.80 4.20
N ASP A 45 -26.92 21.24 3.01
CA ASP A 45 -26.42 19.95 2.56
C ASP A 45 -24.92 20.09 2.22
N ASP A 46 -24.04 19.44 2.98
CA ASP A 46 -22.66 19.18 2.59
C ASP A 46 -22.55 17.69 2.20
N ASP A 47 -22.54 17.46 0.88
CA ASP A 47 -22.22 16.19 0.23
C ASP A 47 -20.73 15.86 0.42
N ASP A 48 -20.43 14.83 1.23
CA ASP A 48 -19.15 14.12 1.20
C ASP A 48 -19.23 13.01 0.14
N ASP A 49 -18.80 13.36 -1.09
CA ASP A 49 -18.53 12.45 -2.20
C ASP A 49 -17.32 11.56 -1.89
N ASP A 50 -17.52 10.25 -1.81
CA ASP A 50 -16.43 9.27 -1.82
C ASP A 50 -16.84 7.97 -2.53
N HIS A 51 -17.20 8.05 -3.81
CA HIS A 51 -17.27 6.90 -4.72
C HIS A 51 -17.02 7.32 -6.17
N LEU A 52 -15.79 7.16 -6.65
CA LEU A 52 -15.50 7.08 -8.08
C LEU A 52 -15.45 5.61 -8.50
N ASP A 53 -16.59 5.15 -8.99
CA ASP A 53 -16.75 3.96 -9.81
C ASP A 53 -16.10 4.19 -11.18
N ASP A 54 -15.08 3.40 -11.49
CA ASP A 54 -14.35 3.46 -12.76
C ASP A 54 -14.87 2.37 -13.70
N HIS A 55 -16.08 2.55 -14.25
CA HIS A 55 -16.58 1.76 -15.38
C HIS A 55 -17.75 2.44 -16.10
N HIS A 56 -17.51 3.53 -16.85
CA HIS A 56 -18.40 3.95 -17.94
C HIS A 56 -17.71 4.92 -18.92
N LEU A 57 -16.85 4.42 -19.81
CA LEU A 57 -16.45 5.14 -21.03
C LEU A 57 -16.41 4.21 -22.24
N THR A 58 -17.60 3.76 -22.65
CA THR A 58 -17.85 3.38 -24.04
C THR A 58 -19.28 3.78 -24.41
N LYS A 59 -19.42 4.49 -25.54
CA LYS A 59 -20.65 4.92 -26.24
C LYS A 59 -21.19 6.32 -25.91
N VAL A 60 -20.54 7.35 -26.45
CA VAL A 60 -21.25 8.47 -27.11
C VAL A 60 -20.40 8.98 -28.28
N GLU A 61 -20.46 8.32 -29.44
CA GLU A 61 -20.10 8.93 -30.72
C GLU A 61 -21.02 8.37 -31.80
N ALA A 62 -22.17 9.03 -31.99
CA ALA A 62 -23.00 8.88 -33.19
C ALA A 62 -24.04 10.01 -33.25
N LYS A 63 -23.63 11.17 -33.78
CA LYS A 63 -24.41 12.02 -34.71
C LYS A 63 -23.78 13.40 -34.81
N LEU A 64 -23.15 13.67 -35.95
CA LEU A 64 -23.25 14.89 -36.76
C LEU A 64 -21.97 15.01 -37.59
N HIS A 65 -22.03 14.56 -38.84
CA HIS A 65 -21.70 15.35 -40.03
C HIS A 65 -21.52 14.42 -41.23
N SER A 66 -22.53 14.42 -42.10
CA SER A 66 -22.40 14.08 -43.51
C SER A 66 -22.73 15.33 -44.30
N GLY A 67 -21.86 15.74 -45.21
CA GLY A 67 -22.27 16.60 -46.32
C GLY A 67 -21.16 17.36 -47.04
N TYR A 68 -20.69 16.76 -48.15
CA TYR A 68 -20.33 17.40 -49.43
C TYR A 68 -19.18 18.44 -49.47
N LEU A 69 -18.02 18.08 -50.04
CA LEU A 69 -17.61 18.16 -51.47
C LEU A 69 -17.28 19.59 -51.97
N ALA A 70 -16.06 19.73 -52.51
CA ALA A 70 -15.47 20.92 -53.16
C ALA A 70 -16.25 21.36 -54.43
N PRO A 71 -16.01 22.55 -55.06
CA PRO A 71 -14.77 22.79 -55.83
C PRO A 71 -14.32 24.28 -56.05
N SER A 72 -13.12 24.40 -56.64
CA SER A 72 -12.67 25.34 -57.71
C SER A 72 -12.46 26.87 -57.50
N SER A 73 -11.22 27.27 -57.87
CA SER A 73 -10.65 28.57 -58.36
C SER A 73 -11.42 29.18 -59.58
N PRO A 74 -11.05 30.30 -60.27
CA PRO A 74 -9.85 31.18 -60.17
C PRO A 74 -10.03 32.71 -60.49
N ARG A 75 -8.88 33.43 -60.47
CA ARG A 75 -8.44 34.54 -61.36
C ARG A 75 -8.94 35.98 -61.16
N GLY A 76 -7.98 36.92 -61.23
CA GLY A 76 -8.22 38.34 -61.54
C GLY A 76 -6.97 39.22 -61.39
N GLN A 77 -6.09 39.22 -62.39
CA GLN A 77 -4.97 40.16 -62.58
C GLN A 77 -5.37 41.09 -63.73
N TYR A 78 -5.35 42.42 -63.58
CA TYR A 78 -5.28 43.38 -64.70
C TYR A 78 -4.60 44.70 -64.28
N LEU A 79 -3.74 45.17 -65.18
CA LEU A 79 -2.94 46.39 -65.19
C LEU A 79 -3.71 47.62 -65.74
N ALA A 80 -3.34 48.83 -65.28
CA ALA A 80 -3.26 50.11 -66.03
C ALA A 80 -2.57 51.15 -65.09
N ILE A 81 -1.43 51.81 -65.40
CA ILE A 81 -1.18 52.96 -66.32
C ILE A 81 -2.05 54.16 -65.93
N ASP A 82 -1.65 55.42 -65.71
CA ASP A 82 -0.48 56.30 -65.89
C ASP A 82 -0.62 57.39 -64.76
N GLY A 83 0.39 58.10 -64.27
CA GLY A 83 1.03 59.21 -64.96
C GLY A 83 1.49 60.30 -63.97
N ASP A 84 2.36 61.16 -64.48
CA ASP A 84 2.83 62.47 -63.98
C ASP A 84 4.05 62.61 -63.05
N ARG A 85 5.03 63.31 -63.64
CA ARG A 85 6.27 63.98 -63.18
C ARG A 85 6.27 65.35 -63.90
N PRO A 86 7.26 66.27 -63.72
CA PRO A 86 8.08 66.70 -62.57
C PRO A 86 8.01 68.28 -62.49
N PRO A 87 8.99 69.14 -62.06
CA PRO A 87 10.41 69.24 -62.52
C PRO A 87 11.47 69.64 -61.44
N ARG A 88 12.70 69.09 -61.53
CA ARG A 88 13.99 69.71 -61.96
C ARG A 88 14.77 70.56 -60.95
N LEU A 89 16.04 70.17 -60.75
CA LEU A 89 17.28 70.95 -61.01
C LEU A 89 18.48 70.00 -60.83
N HIS A 90 19.13 69.53 -61.92
CA HIS A 90 20.40 70.01 -62.50
C HIS A 90 21.52 70.28 -61.47
N SER A 91 22.79 69.88 -61.60
CA SER A 91 23.56 68.97 -62.47
C SER A 91 25.03 69.26 -62.14
N ARG A 92 25.89 68.24 -61.94
CA ARG A 92 27.26 68.12 -62.50
C ARG A 92 28.08 67.04 -61.77
N SER A 93 28.53 66.08 -62.56
CA SER A 93 29.64 65.13 -62.38
C SER A 93 30.96 65.76 -62.91
N PRO A 94 32.12 65.06 -63.02
CA PRO A 94 32.65 63.86 -62.35
C PRO A 94 34.09 64.04 -61.79
N SER A 95 34.61 63.10 -61.00
CA SER A 95 36.00 62.63 -61.14
C SER A 95 36.27 61.34 -60.35
N SER A 96 37.10 60.52 -60.97
CA SER A 96 37.56 59.18 -60.61
C SER A 96 38.60 59.18 -59.49
N SER A 97 38.62 58.14 -58.64
CA SER A 97 39.72 57.15 -58.57
C SER A 97 39.69 56.28 -57.29
N SER A 98 39.88 54.97 -57.53
CA SER A 98 40.53 53.92 -56.73
C SER A 98 40.04 53.56 -55.31
N ALA A 99 39.31 52.44 -55.28
CA ALA A 99 39.69 51.17 -54.66
C ALA A 99 39.96 51.09 -53.14
N GLY A 100 39.14 50.27 -52.46
CA GLY A 100 39.39 49.75 -51.12
C GLY A 100 38.15 49.12 -50.47
N SER A 101 37.49 48.18 -51.14
CA SER A 101 36.34 47.44 -50.58
C SER A 101 36.79 46.35 -49.61
N SER A 102 36.70 46.63 -48.30
CA SER A 102 36.66 45.57 -47.28
C SER A 102 35.22 45.04 -47.18
N SER A 103 34.97 43.85 -47.73
CA SER A 103 33.70 43.14 -47.57
C SER A 103 33.57 42.67 -46.11
N ALA A 104 32.72 43.35 -45.34
CA ALA A 104 32.26 42.87 -44.06
C ALA A 104 31.42 41.60 -44.29
N GLY A 105 31.97 40.45 -43.90
CA GLY A 105 31.28 39.18 -43.90
C GLY A 105 30.07 39.21 -42.95
N SER A 106 28.89 39.10 -43.53
CA SER A 106 27.62 38.85 -42.84
C SER A 106 27.67 37.49 -42.14
N THR A 107 28.02 37.46 -40.85
CA THR A 107 27.77 36.31 -39.98
C THR A 107 26.31 36.29 -39.57
N ARG A 108 25.50 35.49 -40.28
CA ARG A 108 24.20 35.04 -39.77
C ARG A 108 24.40 34.41 -38.38
N PRO A 109 23.64 34.78 -37.34
CA PRO A 109 23.71 34.10 -36.06
C PRO A 109 23.22 32.67 -36.28
N ARG A 110 24.14 31.71 -36.22
CA ARG A 110 23.81 30.28 -36.17
C ARG A 110 22.86 30.08 -34.99
N SER A 111 21.66 29.60 -35.29
CA SER A 111 20.60 29.37 -34.31
C SER A 111 21.15 28.61 -33.10
N TRP A 112 20.77 29.06 -31.91
CA TRP A 112 21.18 28.51 -30.61
C TRP A 112 20.95 26.98 -30.48
N LEU A 113 20.04 26.43 -31.29
CA LEU A 113 19.76 24.99 -31.41
C LEU A 113 20.86 24.17 -32.10
N ALA A 114 21.69 24.78 -32.97
CA ALA A 114 22.70 24.05 -33.77
C ALA A 114 23.97 23.65 -33.00
N ARG A 115 24.05 23.90 -31.69
CA ARG A 115 25.24 23.63 -30.83
C ARG A 115 25.06 22.51 -29.80
N ARG A 116 23.90 21.85 -29.71
CA ARG A 116 23.70 20.78 -28.70
C ARG A 116 24.20 19.43 -29.22
N ASP A 117 24.94 18.70 -28.40
CA ASP A 117 25.39 17.33 -28.71
C ASP A 117 24.15 16.44 -28.93
N PRO A 118 23.97 15.80 -30.09
CA PRO A 118 22.82 14.94 -30.35
C PRO A 118 22.67 13.81 -29.33
N VAL A 119 23.78 13.36 -28.71
CA VAL A 119 23.70 12.35 -27.64
C VAL A 119 23.07 12.89 -26.38
N LEU A 120 23.33 14.15 -26.02
CA LEU A 120 22.68 14.77 -24.86
C LEU A 120 21.17 14.90 -25.09
N ILE A 121 20.75 15.30 -26.29
CA ILE A 121 19.32 15.38 -26.64
C ILE A 121 18.68 14.00 -26.53
N PHE A 122 19.29 12.97 -27.14
CA PHE A 122 18.80 11.61 -27.09
C PHE A 122 18.64 11.09 -25.65
N VAL A 123 19.65 11.29 -24.80
CA VAL A 123 19.65 10.85 -23.40
C VAL A 123 18.55 11.54 -22.58
N VAL A 124 18.36 12.84 -22.78
CA VAL A 124 17.29 13.60 -22.10
C VAL A 124 15.91 13.09 -22.53
N LEU A 125 15.69 12.89 -23.83
CA LEU A 125 14.44 12.35 -24.33
C LEU A 125 14.18 10.93 -23.81
N LEU A 126 15.21 10.08 -23.74
CA LEU A 126 15.10 8.72 -23.18
C LEU A 126 14.72 8.74 -21.70
N SER A 127 15.32 9.65 -20.92
CA SER A 127 15.02 9.82 -19.50
C SER A 127 13.57 10.28 -19.30
N ILE A 128 13.11 11.28 -20.07
CA ILE A 128 11.73 11.77 -20.02
C ILE A 128 10.76 10.66 -20.43
N ALA A 129 11.05 9.94 -21.52
CA ALA A 129 10.21 8.84 -21.98
C ALA A 129 10.09 7.73 -20.92
N THR A 130 11.19 7.40 -20.25
CA THR A 130 11.21 6.41 -19.16
C THR A 130 10.38 6.90 -17.96
N PHE A 131 10.52 8.17 -17.57
CA PHE A 131 9.74 8.76 -16.49
C PHE A 131 8.24 8.71 -16.78
N VAL A 132 7.83 9.15 -17.99
CA VAL A 132 6.44 9.16 -18.43
C VAL A 132 5.89 7.73 -18.53
N ALA A 133 6.65 6.79 -19.10
CA ALA A 133 6.24 5.40 -19.19
C ALA A 133 6.00 4.78 -17.81
N LEU A 134 6.90 5.04 -16.84
CA LEU A 134 6.72 4.58 -15.47
C LEU A 134 5.52 5.23 -14.79
N LEU A 135 5.27 6.53 -15.01
CA LEU A 135 4.08 7.21 -14.46
C LEU A 135 2.77 6.67 -15.03
N VAL A 136 2.72 6.35 -16.32
CA VAL A 136 1.55 5.70 -16.93
C VAL A 136 1.37 4.30 -16.32
N ALA A 137 2.48 3.55 -16.19
CA ALA A 137 2.46 2.22 -15.59
C ALA A 137 2.11 2.25 -14.09
N PHE A 138 2.46 3.31 -13.35
CA PHE A 138 2.26 3.51 -11.91
C PHE A 138 1.98 5.02 -11.64
N PRO A 139 0.71 5.48 -11.54
CA PRO A 139 0.32 6.88 -11.61
C PRO A 139 0.41 7.49 -10.21
N PHE A 140 1.56 7.30 -9.58
CA PHE A 140 1.87 7.85 -8.27
C PHE A 140 3.31 8.37 -8.33
N PRO A 141 3.50 9.69 -8.46
CA PRO A 141 4.84 10.24 -8.66
C PRO A 141 5.68 10.02 -7.41
N THR A 142 6.66 9.12 -7.52
CA THR A 142 7.64 8.85 -6.46
C THR A 142 9.04 9.21 -6.92
N THR A 143 9.95 9.39 -5.96
CA THR A 143 11.37 9.59 -6.28
C THR A 143 12.00 8.37 -6.97
N VAL A 144 11.38 7.19 -6.90
CA VAL A 144 11.79 5.99 -7.64
C VAL A 144 11.62 6.18 -9.15
N HIS A 145 10.54 6.84 -9.59
CA HIS A 145 10.31 7.15 -11.02
C HIS A 145 11.42 8.05 -11.56
N ALA A 146 11.71 9.13 -10.83
CA ALA A 146 12.76 10.08 -11.20
C ALA A 146 14.14 9.39 -11.21
N PHE A 147 14.43 8.58 -10.19
CA PHE A 147 15.68 7.84 -10.12
C PHE A 147 15.85 6.87 -11.29
N ALA A 148 14.85 6.04 -11.58
CA ALA A 148 14.91 5.09 -12.69
C ALA A 148 15.12 5.81 -14.04
N ALA A 149 14.41 6.91 -14.26
CA ALA A 149 14.56 7.74 -15.46
C ALA A 149 15.97 8.33 -15.60
N ILE A 150 16.49 8.93 -14.52
CA ILE A 150 17.86 9.49 -14.48
C ILE A 150 18.89 8.38 -14.67
N PHE A 151 18.71 7.23 -14.01
CA PHE A 151 19.62 6.10 -14.09
C PHE A 151 19.73 5.53 -15.51
N VAL A 152 18.61 5.37 -16.22
CA VAL A 152 18.59 4.97 -17.64
C VAL A 152 19.32 5.99 -18.50
N GLY A 153 19.05 7.29 -18.30
CA GLY A 153 19.73 8.36 -19.02
C GLY A 153 21.24 8.38 -18.82
N VAL A 154 21.69 8.35 -17.56
CA VAL A 154 23.11 8.32 -17.19
C VAL A 154 23.79 7.06 -17.73
N THR A 155 23.12 5.91 -17.68
CA THR A 155 23.64 4.66 -18.25
C THR A 155 23.81 4.77 -19.76
N ALA A 156 22.81 5.26 -20.49
CA ALA A 156 22.91 5.46 -21.94
C ALA A 156 24.03 6.46 -22.30
N TRP A 157 24.12 7.57 -21.57
CA TRP A 157 25.14 8.58 -21.80
C TRP A 157 26.57 8.06 -21.56
N THR A 158 26.79 7.36 -20.45
CA THR A 158 28.10 6.79 -20.10
C THR A 158 28.53 5.73 -21.11
N GLN A 159 27.63 4.83 -21.52
CA GLN A 159 27.91 3.79 -22.51
C GLN A 159 28.27 4.39 -23.88
N ILE A 160 27.45 5.31 -24.41
CA ILE A 160 27.72 5.96 -25.70
C ILE A 160 29.04 6.74 -25.65
N SER A 161 29.30 7.44 -24.55
CA SER A 161 30.53 8.22 -24.34
C SER A 161 31.77 7.33 -24.29
N CYS A 162 31.72 6.20 -23.58
CA CYS A 162 32.81 5.24 -23.52
C CYS A 162 33.05 4.58 -24.89
N LEU A 163 31.98 4.17 -25.59
CA LEU A 163 32.08 3.60 -26.94
C LEU A 163 32.71 4.57 -27.94
N ARG A 164 32.39 5.86 -27.86
CA ARG A 164 33.04 6.91 -28.68
C ARG A 164 34.55 6.97 -28.43
N ILE A 165 34.98 6.89 -27.17
CA ILE A 165 36.40 6.88 -26.80
C ILE A 165 37.08 5.60 -27.29
N VAL A 166 36.49 4.44 -27.03
CA VAL A 166 37.03 3.13 -27.48
C VAL A 166 37.16 3.08 -28.99
N PHE A 167 36.14 3.53 -29.72
CA PHE A 167 36.18 3.58 -31.19
C PHE A 167 37.27 4.53 -31.70
N ALA A 168 37.43 5.71 -31.08
CA ALA A 168 38.50 6.64 -31.44
C ALA A 168 39.90 6.04 -31.20
N LEU A 169 40.09 5.32 -30.09
CA LEU A 169 41.35 4.62 -29.77
C LEU A 169 41.61 3.46 -30.76
N ALA A 170 40.59 2.65 -31.05
CA ALA A 170 40.68 1.55 -32.00
C ALA A 170 41.03 2.01 -33.42
N LEU A 171 40.43 3.12 -33.89
CA LEU A 171 40.78 3.73 -35.18
C LEU A 171 42.24 4.19 -35.25
N VAL A 172 42.79 4.67 -34.14
CA VAL A 172 44.20 5.11 -34.08
C VAL A 172 45.14 3.92 -34.09
N ALA A 173 44.83 2.89 -33.31
CA ALA A 173 45.58 1.63 -33.32
C ALA A 173 45.57 1.00 -34.72
N TRP A 174 44.43 1.02 -35.41
CA TRP A 174 44.30 0.44 -36.76
C TRP A 174 45.02 1.24 -37.86
N ARG A 175 44.92 2.58 -37.84
CA ARG A 175 45.51 3.43 -38.89
C ARG A 175 46.98 3.82 -38.65
N GLY A 176 47.54 3.53 -37.47
CA GLY A 176 48.93 3.86 -37.12
C GLY A 176 49.26 5.37 -37.14
N ASN A 177 48.25 6.24 -37.18
CA ASN A 177 48.44 7.69 -37.32
C ASN A 177 47.98 8.43 -36.06
N PRO A 178 48.90 8.89 -35.19
CA PRO A 178 48.54 9.59 -33.95
C PRO A 178 47.81 10.92 -34.19
N LYS A 179 47.92 11.54 -35.39
CA LYS A 179 47.15 12.74 -35.74
C LYS A 179 45.66 12.45 -35.97
N ALA A 180 45.27 11.18 -36.14
CA ALA A 180 43.87 10.76 -36.16
C ALA A 180 43.24 10.79 -34.76
N LEU A 181 44.04 10.66 -33.69
CA LEU A 181 43.60 10.67 -32.30
C LEU A 181 42.99 12.04 -31.91
N ALA A 182 43.63 13.13 -32.35
CA ALA A 182 43.16 14.50 -32.12
C ALA A 182 41.87 14.88 -32.91
N LYS A 183 41.51 14.10 -33.94
CA LYS A 183 40.27 14.28 -34.72
C LYS A 183 39.14 13.34 -34.26
N GLY A 184 39.47 12.17 -33.72
CA GLY A 184 38.49 11.14 -33.32
C GLY A 184 38.04 11.25 -31.86
N LEU A 185 38.90 11.70 -30.95
CA LEU A 185 38.51 11.87 -29.54
C LEU A 185 37.58 13.09 -29.36
N PRO A 186 36.58 13.00 -28.48
CA PRO A 186 35.83 14.17 -28.04
C PRO A 186 36.79 15.24 -27.49
N ARG A 187 36.60 16.52 -27.85
CA ARG A 187 37.38 17.63 -27.29
C ARG A 187 36.89 18.00 -25.89
N TRP A 188 36.98 17.05 -24.98
CA TRP A 188 36.50 17.22 -23.61
C TRP A 188 37.60 17.77 -22.70
N SER A 189 37.20 18.58 -21.71
CA SER A 189 38.10 19.04 -20.66
C SER A 189 38.41 17.91 -19.68
N THR A 190 39.50 18.04 -18.90
CA THR A 190 39.84 17.09 -17.83
C THR A 190 38.69 16.87 -16.84
N ALA A 191 37.92 17.93 -16.55
CA ALA A 191 36.74 17.85 -15.69
C ALA A 191 35.62 16.98 -16.31
N GLN A 192 35.40 17.06 -17.62
CA GLN A 192 34.40 16.24 -18.31
C GLN A 192 34.79 14.76 -18.35
N TYR A 193 36.07 14.45 -18.56
CA TYR A 193 36.57 13.07 -18.43
C TYR A 193 36.44 12.54 -17.00
N SER A 194 36.76 13.38 -16.00
CA SER A 194 36.59 13.01 -14.58
C SER A 194 35.12 12.75 -14.24
N PHE A 195 34.21 13.59 -14.76
CA PHE A 195 32.77 13.42 -14.58
C PHE A 195 32.26 12.13 -15.23
N LEU A 196 32.72 11.81 -16.45
CA LEU A 196 32.42 10.53 -17.09
C LEU A 196 32.93 9.36 -16.26
N LEU A 197 34.16 9.41 -15.74
CA LEU A 197 34.71 8.35 -14.90
C LEU A 197 33.88 8.12 -13.63
N VAL A 198 33.49 9.19 -12.94
CA VAL A 198 32.64 9.13 -11.73
C VAL A 198 31.28 8.52 -12.06
N LEU A 199 30.61 8.99 -13.12
CA LEU A 199 29.30 8.47 -13.51
C LEU A 199 29.37 7.03 -14.01
N SER A 200 30.41 6.66 -14.76
CA SER A 200 30.63 5.26 -15.17
C SER A 200 30.86 4.36 -13.94
N THR A 201 31.63 4.82 -12.95
CA THR A 201 31.84 4.08 -11.70
C THR A 201 30.53 3.92 -10.92
N PHE A 202 29.73 4.98 -10.85
CA PHE A 202 28.40 4.93 -10.22
C PHE A 202 27.45 3.98 -10.95
N VAL A 203 27.42 4.00 -12.28
CA VAL A 203 26.62 3.07 -13.09
C VAL A 203 27.06 1.64 -12.84
N LEU A 204 28.37 1.36 -12.84
CA LEU A 204 28.90 0.03 -12.54
C LEU A 204 28.53 -0.43 -11.13
N TYR A 205 28.58 0.46 -10.13
CA TYR A 205 28.11 0.17 -8.78
C TYR A 205 26.61 -0.19 -8.78
N CYS A 206 25.77 0.64 -9.38
CA CYS A 206 24.32 0.38 -9.48
C CYS A 206 24.01 -0.93 -10.22
N LEU A 207 24.73 -1.25 -11.29
CA LEU A 207 24.60 -2.52 -12.01
C LEU A 207 25.06 -3.71 -11.15
N SER A 208 26.11 -3.53 -10.33
CA SER A 208 26.60 -4.57 -9.41
C SER A 208 25.61 -4.92 -8.30
N LEU A 209 24.69 -4.01 -7.95
CA LEU A 209 23.59 -4.30 -7.03
C LEU A 209 22.58 -5.28 -7.65
N GLY A 210 22.31 -5.15 -8.95
CA GLY A 210 21.38 -5.98 -9.70
C GLY A 210 20.12 -5.25 -10.20
N LEU A 211 19.62 -5.70 -11.36
CA LEU A 211 18.45 -5.14 -12.06
C LEU A 211 17.23 -6.07 -12.05
N VAL A 212 17.37 -7.26 -11.48
CA VAL A 212 16.32 -8.27 -11.40
C VAL A 212 15.98 -8.46 -9.92
N PRO A 213 14.69 -8.54 -9.54
CA PRO A 213 14.34 -8.85 -8.17
C PRO A 213 14.95 -10.21 -7.76
N PRO A 214 15.44 -10.35 -6.52
CA PRO A 214 16.00 -11.61 -6.05
C PRO A 214 14.92 -12.70 -6.06
N LEU A 215 15.34 -13.94 -6.35
CA LEU A 215 14.45 -15.09 -6.30
C LEU A 215 13.80 -15.23 -4.92
N ASN A 216 12.58 -15.75 -4.89
CA ASN A 216 11.91 -16.07 -3.64
C ASN A 216 12.52 -17.35 -3.05
N GLU A 217 13.56 -17.21 -2.22
CA GLU A 217 13.94 -18.31 -1.32
C GLU A 217 12.77 -18.59 -0.38
N LEU A 218 12.34 -19.84 -0.34
CA LEU A 218 11.24 -20.29 0.49
C LEU A 218 11.78 -20.68 1.86
N PRO A 219 11.19 -20.16 2.94
CA PRO A 219 11.50 -20.67 4.27
C PRO A 219 11.05 -22.13 4.38
N PRO A 220 11.78 -22.98 5.14
CA PRO A 220 11.33 -24.33 5.42
C PRO A 220 10.00 -24.28 6.17
N LEU A 221 9.07 -25.17 5.81
CA LEU A 221 7.84 -25.35 6.56
C LEU A 221 8.15 -26.13 7.84
N ASP A 222 7.31 -26.03 8.88
CA ASP A 222 7.50 -26.79 10.14
C ASP A 222 7.65 -28.31 9.92
N ARG A 223 7.22 -28.82 8.76
CA ARG A 223 7.43 -30.19 8.26
C ARG A 223 8.90 -30.59 8.12
N ASP A 224 9.80 -29.62 7.92
CA ASP A 224 11.22 -29.84 7.70
C ASP A 224 12.01 -29.89 9.02
N LEU A 225 11.35 -29.65 10.16
CA LEU A 225 11.92 -29.78 11.50
C LEU A 225 11.65 -31.20 12.02
N ALA A 226 12.73 -31.97 12.15
CA ALA A 226 12.72 -33.41 12.41
C ALA A 226 11.72 -33.86 13.51
N GLY A 227 10.66 -34.58 13.11
CA GLY A 227 9.81 -35.38 14.00
C GLY A 227 8.41 -34.85 14.29
N ALA A 228 8.02 -33.65 13.83
CA ALA A 228 6.64 -33.18 13.95
C ALA A 228 5.73 -33.80 12.86
N PRO A 229 4.49 -34.22 13.19
CA PRO A 229 3.55 -34.65 12.16
C PRO A 229 3.27 -33.49 11.20
N PRO A 230 3.03 -33.79 9.91
CA PRO A 230 2.74 -32.76 8.94
C PRO A 230 1.54 -31.91 9.35
N GLY A 231 1.71 -30.59 9.39
CA GLY A 231 0.60 -29.66 9.64
C GLY A 231 -0.50 -29.79 8.58
N LYS A 232 -1.76 -29.62 9.01
CA LYS A 232 -2.95 -29.62 8.15
C LYS A 232 -3.52 -28.21 8.05
N TYR A 233 -3.70 -27.74 6.83
CA TYR A 233 -3.93 -26.35 6.50
C TYR A 233 -5.34 -26.15 5.96
N PHE A 234 -6.04 -25.15 6.49
CA PHE A 234 -7.35 -24.73 6.01
C PHE A 234 -7.22 -23.40 5.28
N ILE A 235 -7.52 -23.34 3.99
CA ILE A 235 -7.51 -22.11 3.20
C ILE A 235 -8.95 -21.61 3.12
N ALA A 236 -9.21 -20.41 3.64
CA ALA A 236 -10.52 -19.76 3.65
C ALA A 236 -10.51 -18.49 2.78
N ALA A 237 -11.62 -18.19 2.11
CA ALA A 237 -11.76 -16.92 1.38
C ALA A 237 -13.22 -16.46 1.27
N ASN A 238 -13.40 -15.14 1.15
CA ASN A 238 -14.64 -14.53 0.67
C ASN A 238 -14.37 -13.72 -0.58
N LEU A 239 -15.26 -13.86 -1.58
CA LEU A 239 -15.11 -13.18 -2.88
C LEU A 239 -16.43 -12.55 -3.33
N TYR A 240 -16.33 -11.45 -4.09
CA TYR A 240 -17.44 -10.70 -4.67
C TYR A 240 -16.95 -9.87 -5.86
N ASN A 241 -17.53 -10.07 -7.05
CA ASN A 241 -17.17 -9.34 -8.28
C ASN A 241 -15.65 -9.33 -8.57
N ASN A 242 -15.06 -10.51 -8.65
CA ASN A 242 -13.63 -10.73 -8.81
C ASN A 242 -13.27 -11.43 -10.14
N GLU A 243 -14.05 -11.30 -11.22
CA GLU A 243 -13.79 -11.96 -12.52
C GLU A 243 -12.35 -11.78 -13.03
N ASP A 244 -11.80 -10.56 -12.93
CA ASP A 244 -10.44 -10.25 -13.38
C ASP A 244 -9.34 -10.82 -12.46
N LEU A 245 -9.67 -11.04 -11.19
CA LEU A 245 -8.73 -11.51 -10.16
C LEU A 245 -8.65 -13.04 -10.11
N VAL A 246 -9.79 -13.72 -10.20
CA VAL A 246 -9.91 -15.17 -9.96
C VAL A 246 -8.96 -16.02 -10.80
N PRO A 247 -8.68 -15.74 -12.09
CA PRO A 247 -7.74 -16.54 -12.87
C PRO A 247 -6.32 -16.60 -12.27
N HIS A 248 -5.79 -15.47 -11.82
CA HIS A 248 -4.48 -15.43 -11.13
C HIS A 248 -4.59 -16.01 -9.73
N TRP A 249 -5.60 -15.60 -8.97
CA TRP A 249 -5.81 -15.99 -7.58
C TRP A 249 -5.95 -17.52 -7.44
N SER A 250 -6.76 -18.14 -8.30
CA SER A 250 -7.00 -19.59 -8.33
C SER A 250 -5.73 -20.38 -8.63
N ASP A 251 -4.89 -19.91 -9.55
CA ASP A 251 -3.60 -20.53 -9.85
C ASP A 251 -2.63 -20.49 -8.66
N GLN A 252 -2.63 -19.40 -7.89
CA GLN A 252 -1.82 -19.31 -6.67
C GLN A 252 -2.34 -20.24 -5.57
N VAL A 253 -3.66 -20.35 -5.41
CA VAL A 253 -4.26 -21.28 -4.43
C VAL A 253 -3.94 -22.73 -4.77
N VAL A 254 -4.01 -23.12 -6.04
CA VAL A 254 -3.65 -24.47 -6.48
C VAL A 254 -2.18 -24.76 -6.21
N LYS A 255 -1.26 -23.86 -6.59
CA LYS A 255 0.18 -24.00 -6.32
C LYS A 255 0.48 -24.10 -4.82
N LEU A 256 -0.24 -23.34 -4.00
CA LEU A 256 -0.13 -23.41 -2.55
C LEU A 256 -0.58 -24.78 -2.03
N ALA A 257 -1.75 -25.27 -2.46
CA ALA A 257 -2.28 -26.56 -2.04
C ALA A 257 -1.39 -27.74 -2.47
N GLU A 258 -0.81 -27.69 -3.67
CA GLU A 258 0.18 -28.66 -4.14
C GLU A 258 1.44 -28.64 -3.26
N HIS A 259 1.95 -27.46 -2.92
CA HIS A 259 3.14 -27.29 -2.08
C HIS A 259 2.90 -27.75 -0.63
N LEU A 260 1.75 -27.41 -0.04
CA LEU A 260 1.37 -27.86 1.31
C LEU A 260 1.02 -29.36 1.34
N GLY A 261 0.74 -29.95 0.18
CA GLY A 261 0.32 -31.34 0.02
C GLY A 261 -1.20 -31.44 -0.06
N PRO A 262 -1.76 -32.02 -1.15
CA PRO A 262 -3.21 -32.07 -1.37
C PRO A 262 -4.01 -32.71 -0.22
N SER A 263 -3.50 -33.80 0.36
CA SER A 263 -4.15 -34.48 1.49
C SER A 263 -4.08 -33.73 2.83
N ASN A 264 -3.26 -32.68 2.91
CA ASN A 264 -3.07 -31.87 4.12
C ASN A 264 -3.72 -30.49 3.97
N THR A 265 -4.47 -30.26 2.89
CA THR A 265 -5.04 -28.95 2.57
C THR A 265 -6.53 -29.08 2.35
N PHE A 266 -7.32 -28.21 2.96
CA PHE A 266 -8.73 -28.03 2.65
C PHE A 266 -8.96 -26.60 2.16
N VAL A 267 -9.77 -26.42 1.11
CA VAL A 267 -10.09 -25.09 0.55
C VAL A 267 -11.57 -24.77 0.73
N SER A 268 -11.90 -23.71 1.45
CA SER A 268 -13.27 -23.25 1.70
C SER A 268 -13.47 -21.83 1.19
N ILE A 269 -14.35 -21.65 0.20
CA ILE A 269 -14.59 -20.36 -0.43
C ILE A 269 -16.08 -20.05 -0.33
N TYR A 270 -16.41 -18.87 0.20
CA TYR A 270 -17.77 -18.34 0.18
C TYR A 270 -17.85 -17.09 -0.67
N GLU A 271 -18.51 -17.21 -1.80
CA GLU A 271 -18.88 -16.12 -2.69
C GLU A 271 -20.35 -15.77 -2.49
N SER A 272 -20.67 -14.48 -2.54
CA SER A 272 -22.07 -14.09 -2.54
C SER A 272 -22.36 -12.88 -3.42
N ASN A 273 -23.48 -12.95 -4.13
CA ASN A 273 -24.09 -11.86 -4.91
C ASN A 273 -23.29 -11.29 -6.09
N SER A 274 -22.23 -11.96 -6.56
CA SER A 274 -21.49 -11.47 -7.73
C SER A 274 -22.39 -11.32 -8.95
N LYS A 275 -22.09 -10.29 -9.75
CA LYS A 275 -22.82 -9.94 -10.98
C LYS A 275 -22.00 -10.27 -12.25
N ASP A 276 -20.74 -10.59 -12.07
CA ASP A 276 -19.77 -10.96 -13.10
C ASP A 276 -19.56 -12.49 -13.12
N LYS A 277 -18.55 -12.98 -13.85
CA LYS A 277 -18.30 -14.44 -13.96
C LYS A 277 -17.58 -15.08 -12.77
N THR A 278 -17.52 -14.41 -11.62
CA THR A 278 -16.87 -14.96 -10.42
C THR A 278 -17.41 -16.34 -10.03
N PRO A 279 -18.74 -16.58 -9.97
CA PRO A 279 -19.26 -17.89 -9.57
C PRO A 279 -18.85 -19.02 -10.51
N GLU A 280 -18.87 -18.79 -11.83
CA GLU A 280 -18.46 -19.78 -12.83
C GLU A 280 -16.98 -20.12 -12.70
N LEU A 281 -16.12 -19.11 -12.54
CA LEU A 281 -14.68 -19.31 -12.37
C LEU A 281 -14.34 -20.05 -11.07
N LEU A 282 -15.12 -19.84 -10.00
CA LEU A 282 -14.96 -20.57 -8.75
C LEU A 282 -15.44 -22.02 -8.83
N ALA A 283 -16.48 -22.31 -9.63
CA ALA A 283 -16.90 -23.68 -9.93
C ALA A 283 -15.83 -24.45 -10.71
N ASP A 284 -15.15 -23.79 -11.66
CA ASP A 284 -14.01 -24.37 -12.38
C ASP A 284 -12.83 -24.66 -11.42
N LEU A 285 -12.55 -23.75 -10.48
CA LEU A 285 -11.53 -23.97 -9.44
C LEU A 285 -11.90 -25.16 -8.54
N ALA A 286 -13.14 -25.28 -8.10
CA ALA A 286 -13.60 -26.42 -7.28
C ALA A 286 -13.38 -27.75 -8.00
N THR A 287 -13.68 -27.80 -9.31
CA THR A 287 -13.43 -28.97 -10.16
C THR A 287 -11.94 -29.28 -10.24
N ARG A 288 -11.09 -28.27 -10.49
CA ARG A 288 -9.63 -28.43 -10.56
C ARG A 288 -9.04 -28.94 -9.24
N LEU A 289 -9.47 -28.39 -8.10
CA LEU A 289 -9.02 -28.84 -6.77
C LEU A 289 -9.42 -30.30 -6.51
N THR A 290 -10.64 -30.67 -6.86
CA THR A 290 -11.13 -32.05 -6.73
C THR A 290 -10.31 -33.02 -7.58
N HIS A 291 -9.99 -32.67 -8.82
CA HIS A 291 -9.12 -33.47 -9.69
C HIS A 291 -7.70 -33.65 -9.15
N LEU A 292 -7.20 -32.67 -8.39
CA LEU A 292 -5.89 -32.72 -7.74
C LEU A 292 -5.92 -33.42 -6.37
N GLY A 293 -7.08 -33.93 -5.95
CA GLY A 293 -7.24 -34.59 -4.65
C GLY A 293 -7.18 -33.61 -3.46
N VAL A 294 -7.50 -32.34 -3.67
CA VAL A 294 -7.64 -31.32 -2.62
C VAL A 294 -9.11 -31.21 -2.23
N PRO A 295 -9.52 -31.67 -1.03
CA PRO A 295 -10.87 -31.48 -0.53
C PRO A 295 -11.23 -29.99 -0.48
N ASN A 296 -12.44 -29.66 -0.93
CA ASN A 296 -12.87 -28.28 -1.01
C ASN A 296 -14.37 -28.11 -0.82
N ARG A 297 -14.77 -26.89 -0.44
CA ARG A 297 -16.15 -26.42 -0.35
C ARG A 297 -16.22 -25.02 -0.95
N VAL A 298 -16.83 -24.90 -2.12
CA VAL A 298 -17.05 -23.62 -2.79
C VAL A 298 -18.55 -23.38 -2.85
N ILE A 299 -18.99 -22.27 -2.24
CA ILE A 299 -20.39 -21.88 -2.18
C ILE A 299 -20.54 -20.52 -2.84
N SER A 300 -21.53 -20.42 -3.73
CA SER A 300 -21.98 -19.19 -4.37
C SER A 300 -23.47 -19.00 -4.10
N GLU A 301 -23.82 -17.95 -3.36
CA GLU A 301 -25.20 -17.69 -2.92
C GLU A 301 -25.69 -16.29 -3.27
N LYS A 302 -27.00 -16.15 -3.42
CA LYS A 302 -27.67 -14.85 -3.49
C LYS A 302 -28.36 -14.56 -2.16
N THR A 303 -28.07 -13.40 -1.58
CA THR A 303 -28.57 -12.97 -0.28
C THR A 303 -28.97 -11.50 -0.34
N ALA A 304 -29.97 -11.10 0.45
CA ALA A 304 -30.29 -9.68 0.58
C ALA A 304 -29.10 -8.90 1.17
N ARG A 305 -28.82 -7.72 0.61
CA ARG A 305 -27.78 -6.79 1.09
C ARG A 305 -28.34 -5.38 1.12
N TRP A 306 -28.24 -4.74 2.28
CA TRP A 306 -28.55 -3.33 2.46
C TRP A 306 -27.82 -2.79 3.68
N TRP A 307 -27.35 -1.55 3.59
CA TRP A 307 -26.75 -0.79 4.69
C TRP A 307 -26.85 0.70 4.40
N ALA A 308 -26.92 1.51 5.46
CA ALA A 308 -27.07 2.95 5.33
C ALA A 308 -25.75 3.67 4.97
N TYR A 309 -24.60 3.10 5.35
CA TYR A 309 -23.26 3.66 5.11
C TYR A 309 -22.19 2.56 5.18
N GLY A 310 -20.98 2.82 4.65
CA GLY A 310 -19.94 1.80 4.48
C GLY A 310 -19.40 1.17 5.78
N THR A 311 -19.61 1.80 6.93
CA THR A 311 -19.15 1.30 8.24
C THR A 311 -20.32 0.87 9.13
N SER A 312 -21.52 0.69 8.55
CA SER A 312 -22.71 0.42 9.35
C SER A 312 -22.66 -0.98 9.99
N PRO A 313 -23.27 -1.16 11.18
CA PRO A 313 -23.38 -2.46 11.83
C PRO A 313 -24.04 -3.54 10.96
N GLU A 314 -24.95 -3.17 10.05
CA GLU A 314 -25.61 -4.09 9.11
C GLU A 314 -24.59 -4.63 8.09
N ARG A 315 -23.74 -3.76 7.53
CA ARG A 315 -22.67 -4.19 6.62
C ARG A 315 -21.65 -5.05 7.35
N ILE A 316 -21.21 -4.63 8.55
CA ILE A 316 -20.27 -5.41 9.36
C ILE A 316 -20.88 -6.76 9.74
N GLY A 317 -22.17 -6.80 10.06
CA GLY A 317 -22.93 -8.02 10.32
C GLY A 317 -22.91 -8.95 9.11
N PHE A 318 -23.20 -8.41 7.92
CA PHE A 318 -23.11 -9.16 6.66
C PHE A 318 -21.70 -9.74 6.43
N LEU A 319 -20.65 -8.92 6.58
CA LEU A 319 -19.26 -9.37 6.39
C LEU A 319 -18.85 -10.42 7.42
N SER A 320 -19.27 -10.26 8.68
CA SER A 320 -19.00 -11.24 9.74
C SER A 320 -19.64 -12.59 9.45
N ALA A 321 -20.90 -12.59 9.00
CA ALA A 321 -21.60 -13.81 8.60
C ALA A 321 -20.93 -14.48 7.39
N ALA A 322 -20.52 -13.70 6.39
CA ALA A 322 -19.80 -14.23 5.22
C ALA A 322 -18.46 -14.89 5.60
N ARG A 323 -17.67 -14.27 6.48
CA ARG A 323 -16.39 -14.85 6.95
C ARG A 323 -16.60 -16.09 7.81
N ASN A 324 -17.60 -16.07 8.70
CA ASN A 324 -18.00 -17.26 9.47
C ASN A 324 -18.45 -18.40 8.54
N LYS A 325 -19.16 -18.10 7.45
CA LYS A 325 -19.57 -19.10 6.45
C LYS A 325 -18.38 -19.80 5.79
N ALA A 326 -17.28 -19.06 5.55
CA ALA A 326 -16.05 -19.62 4.99
C ALA A 326 -15.32 -20.57 5.97
N ILE A 327 -15.40 -20.34 7.28
CA ILE A 327 -14.78 -21.20 8.31
C ILE A 327 -15.76 -22.16 8.99
N GLU A 328 -17.03 -22.15 8.60
CA GLU A 328 -18.12 -23.03 9.07
C GLU A 328 -17.72 -24.52 9.10
N PRO A 329 -16.94 -25.07 8.14
CA PRO A 329 -16.52 -26.48 8.20
C PRO A 329 -15.65 -26.84 9.41
N LEU A 330 -15.06 -25.86 10.11
CA LEU A 330 -14.29 -26.08 11.34
C LEU A 330 -15.10 -25.81 12.62
N GLN A 331 -16.18 -25.04 12.51
CA GLN A 331 -16.86 -24.41 13.65
C GLN A 331 -18.28 -24.87 13.88
N SER A 332 -18.95 -25.42 12.87
CA SER A 332 -20.38 -25.68 12.94
C SER A 332 -20.71 -26.72 14.02
N PRO A 333 -21.74 -26.50 14.86
CA PRO A 333 -22.28 -27.54 15.72
C PRO A 333 -22.93 -28.67 14.91
N ASP A 334 -23.41 -28.36 13.70
CA ASP A 334 -23.97 -29.34 12.78
C ASP A 334 -22.87 -30.26 12.23
N VAL A 335 -23.03 -31.56 12.50
CA VAL A 335 -22.09 -32.62 12.09
C VAL A 335 -22.06 -32.80 10.58
N GLU A 336 -23.14 -32.49 9.86
CA GLU A 336 -23.19 -32.58 8.39
C GLU A 336 -22.38 -31.47 7.72
N LEU A 337 -22.30 -30.29 8.37
CA LEU A 337 -21.54 -29.15 7.86
C LEU A 337 -20.07 -29.14 8.31
N ARG A 338 -19.79 -29.71 9.49
CA ARG A 338 -18.45 -29.76 10.07
C ARG A 338 -17.64 -30.93 9.52
N LEU A 339 -16.37 -30.67 9.21
CA LEU A 339 -15.45 -31.71 8.79
C LEU A 339 -15.25 -32.75 9.90
N PRO A 340 -15.25 -34.06 9.58
CA PRO A 340 -15.09 -35.10 10.58
C PRO A 340 -13.72 -35.02 11.29
N ASP A 341 -12.70 -34.60 10.57
CA ASP A 341 -11.30 -34.47 10.96
C ASP A 341 -10.90 -33.01 11.27
N TYR A 342 -11.88 -32.15 11.59
CA TYR A 342 -11.67 -30.72 11.87
C TYR A 342 -10.63 -30.44 12.97
N HIS A 343 -10.46 -31.37 13.90
CA HIS A 343 -9.52 -31.28 15.03
C HIS A 343 -8.05 -31.49 14.64
N GLU A 344 -7.79 -31.99 13.43
CA GLU A 344 -6.43 -32.17 12.91
C GLU A 344 -5.85 -30.90 12.28
N PHE A 345 -6.68 -29.90 11.95
CA PHE A 345 -6.21 -28.66 11.34
C PHE A 345 -5.32 -27.89 12.32
N THR A 346 -4.14 -27.51 11.85
CA THR A 346 -3.13 -26.81 12.64
C THR A 346 -3.14 -25.31 12.37
N LYS A 347 -3.34 -24.91 11.11
CA LYS A 347 -3.33 -23.50 10.70
C LYS A 347 -4.45 -23.20 9.72
N ILE A 348 -5.00 -22.00 9.84
CA ILE A 348 -5.95 -21.41 8.88
C ILE A 348 -5.21 -20.29 8.15
N VAL A 349 -5.35 -20.24 6.82
CA VAL A 349 -4.94 -19.12 5.97
C VAL A 349 -6.21 -18.49 5.39
N PHE A 350 -6.47 -17.23 5.75
CA PHE A 350 -7.57 -16.46 5.20
C PHE A 350 -7.06 -15.53 4.10
N LEU A 351 -7.64 -15.64 2.91
CA LEU A 351 -7.30 -14.86 1.73
C LEU A 351 -8.44 -13.87 1.44
N ASN A 352 -8.10 -12.58 1.35
CA ASN A 352 -9.00 -11.61 0.75
C ASN A 352 -8.90 -11.69 -0.79
N ASP A 353 -9.68 -10.84 -1.46
CA ASP A 353 -9.70 -10.56 -2.89
C ASP A 353 -8.47 -9.76 -3.37
N ILE A 354 -7.29 -10.31 -3.15
CA ILE A 354 -6.01 -9.66 -3.46
C ILE A 354 -5.16 -10.44 -4.48
N PHE A 355 -4.32 -9.74 -5.23
CA PHE A 355 -3.20 -10.34 -5.96
C PHE A 355 -2.07 -10.68 -4.97
N PHE A 356 -1.59 -11.93 -5.02
CA PHE A 356 -0.48 -12.45 -4.21
C PHE A 356 0.33 -13.48 -4.99
N SER A 357 1.39 -14.01 -4.37
CA SER A 357 2.08 -15.22 -4.83
C SER A 357 1.94 -16.34 -3.80
N TRP A 358 1.87 -17.60 -4.23
CA TRP A 358 1.82 -18.74 -3.29
C TRP A 358 3.06 -18.78 -2.37
N GLN A 359 4.21 -18.30 -2.84
CA GLN A 359 5.42 -18.16 -2.03
C GLN A 359 5.22 -17.15 -0.88
N SER A 360 4.46 -16.09 -1.12
CA SER A 360 4.09 -15.13 -0.07
C SER A 360 3.20 -15.79 1.00
N ALA A 361 2.34 -16.73 0.63
CA ALA A 361 1.50 -17.47 1.58
C ALA A 361 2.35 -18.44 2.43
N VAL A 362 3.33 -19.12 1.82
CA VAL A 362 4.30 -19.95 2.54
C VAL A 362 5.10 -19.10 3.55
N ARG A 363 5.62 -17.94 3.12
CA ARG A 363 6.31 -17.00 4.02
C ARG A 363 5.43 -16.51 5.17
N LEU A 364 4.13 -16.34 4.93
CA LEU A 364 3.20 -15.96 5.98
C LEU A 364 3.04 -17.09 7.01
N LEU A 365 2.86 -18.33 6.55
CA LEU A 365 2.72 -19.53 7.40
C LEU A 365 3.93 -19.78 8.30
N THR A 366 5.12 -19.40 7.86
CA THR A 366 6.39 -19.56 8.60
C THR A 366 6.81 -18.27 9.31
N THR A 367 5.94 -17.27 9.42
CA THR A 367 6.28 -16.00 10.07
C THR A 367 6.74 -16.26 11.51
N SER A 368 7.89 -15.68 11.88
CA SER A 368 8.42 -15.73 13.24
C SER A 368 9.11 -14.41 13.56
N LEU A 369 9.03 -13.97 14.83
CA LEU A 369 9.61 -12.69 15.24
C LEU A 369 11.15 -12.74 15.26
N ASP A 370 11.73 -13.83 15.76
CA ASP A 370 13.18 -13.99 15.95
C ASP A 370 13.82 -14.99 14.98
N GLY A 371 13.04 -15.48 13.99
CA GLY A 371 13.55 -16.32 12.90
C GLY A 371 14.05 -17.69 13.35
N LYS A 372 13.79 -18.11 14.59
CA LYS A 372 14.03 -19.47 15.04
C LYS A 372 12.92 -20.38 14.53
N PRO A 373 13.24 -21.39 13.71
CA PRO A 373 12.27 -22.41 13.34
C PRO A 373 11.79 -23.15 14.61
N GLY A 374 10.47 -23.31 14.78
CA GLY A 374 9.91 -24.16 15.84
C GLY A 374 9.75 -23.58 17.25
N GLU A 375 10.07 -22.31 17.52
CA GLU A 375 9.72 -21.66 18.81
C GLU A 375 8.60 -20.62 18.63
N ASP A 376 7.48 -20.86 19.32
CA ASP A 376 6.34 -19.97 19.60
C ASP A 376 5.85 -19.08 18.45
N GLY A 377 5.13 -19.74 17.55
CA GLY A 377 4.41 -19.12 16.43
C GLY A 377 3.49 -17.98 16.84
N TYR A 378 3.21 -17.12 15.88
CA TYR A 378 2.19 -16.08 16.00
C TYR A 378 0.83 -16.66 16.42
N ASP A 379 0.05 -15.87 17.15
CA ASP A 379 -1.38 -16.13 17.33
C ASP A 379 -2.18 -15.61 16.13
N LEU A 380 -1.63 -14.62 15.42
CA LEU A 380 -2.15 -14.09 14.16
C LEU A 380 -1.00 -13.44 13.37
N ALA A 381 -0.85 -13.78 12.10
CA ALA A 381 0.12 -13.16 11.20
C ALA A 381 -0.59 -12.59 9.98
N CYS A 382 -0.30 -11.34 9.61
CA CYS A 382 -0.84 -10.70 8.43
C CYS A 382 0.26 -10.31 7.44
N GLY A 383 -0.08 -10.27 6.16
CA GLY A 383 0.72 -9.59 5.15
C GLY A 383 0.57 -8.06 5.20
N MET A 384 1.04 -7.41 4.15
CA MET A 384 0.79 -6.00 3.88
C MET A 384 0.05 -5.87 2.55
N ASP A 385 -1.12 -5.22 2.58
CA ASP A 385 -1.94 -4.98 1.40
C ASP A 385 -1.75 -3.59 0.83
N PHE A 386 -1.61 -3.52 -0.49
CA PHE A 386 -1.36 -2.26 -1.17
C PHE A 386 -2.46 -1.94 -2.16
N ASN A 387 -2.88 -0.69 -2.14
CA ASN A 387 -3.72 -0.09 -3.16
C ASN A 387 -3.36 1.38 -3.29
N GLY A 388 -3.48 1.92 -4.50
CA GLY A 388 -3.08 3.29 -4.78
C GLY A 388 -1.66 3.60 -4.29
N ALA A 389 -1.56 4.62 -3.43
CA ALA A 389 -0.31 5.20 -3.03
C ALA A 389 0.39 4.53 -1.82
N GLY A 390 -0.18 3.49 -1.21
CA GLY A 390 0.38 2.93 0.03
C GLY A 390 -0.36 1.74 0.62
N LEU A 391 -0.17 1.53 1.94
CA LEU A 391 -0.88 0.54 2.73
C LEU A 391 -2.38 0.86 2.71
N TYR A 392 -3.20 -0.12 2.35
CA TYR A 392 -4.62 0.11 2.07
C TYR A 392 -5.49 0.01 3.32
N ASP A 393 -5.66 -1.20 3.87
CA ASP A 393 -6.66 -1.45 4.90
C ASP A 393 -6.14 -1.07 6.29
N THR A 394 -6.03 0.25 6.52
CA THR A 394 -5.64 0.82 7.80
C THR A 394 -6.77 0.76 8.83
N TRP A 395 -8.02 0.48 8.39
CA TRP A 395 -9.18 0.35 9.27
C TRP A 395 -9.08 -0.88 10.17
N VAL A 396 -8.64 -2.02 9.63
CA VAL A 396 -8.49 -3.28 10.38
C VAL A 396 -7.20 -3.38 11.20
N ALA A 397 -6.24 -2.48 10.97
CA ALA A 397 -4.87 -2.62 11.46
C ALA A 397 -4.50 -1.57 12.51
N ARG A 398 -3.82 -2.01 13.57
CA ARG A 398 -3.31 -1.14 14.64
C ARG A 398 -1.85 -1.44 14.91
N ASP A 399 -1.02 -0.39 15.01
CA ASP A 399 0.36 -0.56 15.44
C ASP A 399 0.44 -1.12 16.88
N ILE A 400 1.63 -1.47 17.35
CA ILE A 400 1.79 -2.13 18.66
C ILE A 400 1.26 -1.31 19.84
N CYS A 401 1.07 0.01 19.67
CA CYS A 401 0.51 0.89 20.68
C CYS A 401 -1.02 1.06 20.57
N GLY A 402 -1.69 0.28 19.73
CA GLY A 402 -3.14 0.35 19.56
C GLY A 402 -3.61 1.51 18.68
N THR A 403 -2.71 2.17 17.95
CA THR A 403 -3.09 3.31 17.10
C THR A 403 -3.28 2.87 15.65
N PRO A 404 -4.23 3.47 14.89
CA PRO A 404 -4.38 3.18 13.47
C PRO A 404 -3.07 3.29 12.70
N MET A 405 -2.82 2.29 11.86
CA MET A 405 -1.72 2.34 10.90
C MET A 405 -1.96 3.43 9.85
N ARG A 406 -0.91 3.78 9.13
CA ARG A 406 -0.87 4.87 8.15
C ARG A 406 -0.76 4.31 6.74
N THR A 407 -1.35 5.00 5.78
CA THR A 407 -1.22 4.65 4.35
C THR A 407 0.21 4.83 3.87
N PHE A 408 0.90 5.89 4.30
CA PHE A 408 2.25 6.19 3.85
C PHE A 408 3.31 5.62 4.79
N TRP A 409 4.47 5.32 4.21
CA TRP A 409 5.65 4.91 4.98
C TRP A 409 5.96 5.96 6.06
N PRO A 410 6.21 5.54 7.33
CA PRO A 410 6.55 4.19 7.76
C PRO A 410 5.38 3.29 8.18
N TYR A 411 4.13 3.61 7.84
CA TYR A 411 2.90 2.84 8.15
C TYR A 411 2.57 2.64 9.64
N VAL A 412 3.57 2.58 10.52
CA VAL A 412 3.47 2.43 11.97
C VAL A 412 4.14 3.61 12.67
N LYS A 413 3.77 3.86 13.93
CA LYS A 413 4.31 5.00 14.70
C LYS A 413 5.39 4.56 15.68
N ASP A 414 5.29 3.34 16.20
CA ASP A 414 6.27 2.80 17.15
C ASP A 414 7.68 2.69 16.54
N PRO A 415 8.72 3.33 17.15
CA PRO A 415 10.07 3.32 16.60
C PRO A 415 10.69 1.92 16.43
N VAL A 416 10.31 0.95 17.29
CA VAL A 416 10.80 -0.43 17.18
C VAL A 416 10.18 -1.10 15.95
N SER A 417 8.87 -0.98 15.76
CA SER A 417 8.19 -1.46 14.56
C SER A 417 8.73 -0.79 13.29
N VAL A 418 9.00 0.52 13.30
CA VAL A 418 9.64 1.24 12.17
C VAL A 418 11.02 0.65 11.83
N ALA A 419 11.85 0.35 12.83
CA ALA A 419 13.17 -0.23 12.62
C ALA A 419 13.09 -1.62 11.97
N ARG A 420 12.16 -2.47 12.43
CA ARG A 420 11.92 -3.80 11.85
C ARG A 420 11.39 -3.73 10.43
N LEU A 421 10.49 -2.78 10.18
CA LEU A 421 9.96 -2.51 8.85
C LEU A 421 11.07 -2.08 7.87
N ARG A 422 12.02 -1.24 8.30
CA ARG A 422 13.21 -0.86 7.49
C ARG A 422 14.06 -2.07 7.12
N GLN A 423 14.18 -3.02 8.04
CA GLN A 423 14.89 -4.28 7.84
C GLN A 423 14.08 -5.31 7.02
N ASN A 424 12.81 -5.01 6.71
CA ASN A 424 11.89 -5.92 6.02
C ASN A 424 11.73 -7.26 6.77
N VAL A 425 11.65 -7.21 8.10
CA VAL A 425 11.40 -8.37 8.98
C VAL A 425 10.06 -8.22 9.71
N PRO A 426 9.41 -9.33 10.12
CA PRO A 426 8.11 -9.30 10.80
C PRO A 426 8.11 -8.37 12.00
N MET A 427 7.05 -7.62 12.25
CA MET A 427 6.92 -6.70 13.38
C MET A 427 5.68 -7.02 14.20
N GLU A 428 5.73 -6.75 15.50
CA GLU A 428 4.55 -6.87 16.36
C GLU A 428 3.59 -5.71 16.11
N VAL A 429 2.31 -6.04 16.07
CA VAL A 429 1.17 -5.13 15.94
C VAL A 429 0.10 -5.53 16.97
N SER A 430 -0.90 -4.69 17.21
CA SER A 430 -1.98 -5.01 18.16
C SER A 430 -3.27 -5.46 17.48
N ALA A 431 -3.41 -5.22 16.17
CA ALA A 431 -4.46 -5.80 15.36
C ALA A 431 -4.03 -5.77 13.88
N CYS A 432 -4.43 -6.77 13.10
CA CYS A 432 -4.26 -6.74 11.65
C CYS A 432 -5.23 -7.69 10.94
N TRP A 433 -5.51 -7.41 9.67
CA TRP A 433 -6.22 -8.32 8.76
C TRP A 433 -5.90 -8.02 7.28
N ASN A 434 -4.66 -7.59 7.01
CA ASN A 434 -4.29 -6.98 5.73
C ASN A 434 -4.00 -8.03 4.65
N GLY A 435 -4.88 -8.10 3.65
CA GLY A 435 -4.79 -8.89 2.42
C GLY A 435 -4.78 -10.42 2.59
N MET A 436 -3.86 -10.95 3.38
CA MET A 436 -3.69 -12.37 3.65
C MET A 436 -3.29 -12.57 5.09
N VAL A 437 -3.95 -13.50 5.77
CA VAL A 437 -3.84 -13.69 7.21
C VAL A 437 -3.66 -15.17 7.51
N ALA A 438 -2.81 -15.51 8.47
CA ALA A 438 -2.63 -16.87 8.95
C ALA A 438 -2.73 -16.92 10.48
N PHE A 439 -3.34 -17.97 11.02
CA PHE A 439 -3.48 -18.15 12.46
C PHE A 439 -3.56 -19.64 12.84
N PRO A 440 -3.16 -20.02 14.06
CA PRO A 440 -3.38 -21.38 14.57
C PRO A 440 -4.87 -21.71 14.59
N ALA A 441 -5.26 -22.93 14.24
CA ALA A 441 -6.67 -23.28 14.13
C ALA A 441 -7.35 -23.47 15.50
N ALA A 442 -6.62 -23.90 16.53
CA ALA A 442 -7.16 -24.38 17.80
C ALA A 442 -8.21 -23.45 18.48
N PRO A 443 -8.00 -22.11 18.59
CA PRO A 443 -9.00 -21.21 19.19
C PRO A 443 -10.33 -21.10 18.40
N TYR A 444 -10.34 -21.61 17.17
CA TYR A 444 -11.40 -21.45 16.19
C TYR A 444 -12.06 -22.79 15.85
N LEU A 445 -11.73 -23.88 16.54
CA LEU A 445 -12.35 -25.19 16.29
C LEU A 445 -13.58 -25.38 17.17
N PHE A 446 -14.60 -26.05 16.64
CA PHE A 446 -15.78 -26.41 17.41
C PHE A 446 -15.43 -27.13 18.72
N THR A 447 -16.01 -26.67 19.84
CA THR A 447 -15.92 -27.37 21.13
C THR A 447 -17.30 -27.83 21.58
N PRO A 448 -17.47 -29.05 22.14
CA PRO A 448 -18.78 -29.54 22.58
C PRO A 448 -19.48 -28.63 23.60
N THR A 449 -18.71 -27.90 24.42
CA THR A 449 -19.21 -26.93 25.39
C THR A 449 -19.88 -25.71 24.72
N SER A 450 -19.50 -25.38 23.49
CA SER A 450 -20.07 -24.29 22.68
C SER A 450 -21.57 -24.46 22.41
N ALA A 451 -22.06 -25.69 22.31
CA ALA A 451 -23.47 -25.98 22.03
C ALA A 451 -24.40 -25.72 23.25
N ALA A 452 -23.85 -25.71 24.47
CA ALA A 452 -24.62 -25.43 25.69
C ALA A 452 -24.81 -23.91 25.91
N GLN A 453 -23.88 -23.09 25.44
CA GLN A 453 -23.91 -21.62 25.59
C GLN A 453 -24.74 -20.92 24.50
N SER A 454 -24.78 -21.45 23.28
CA SER A 454 -25.55 -20.84 22.17
C SER A 454 -27.04 -20.66 22.47
N THR A 455 -27.65 -21.58 23.23
CA THR A 455 -29.07 -21.51 23.60
C THR A 455 -29.42 -20.41 24.62
N ALA A 456 -28.41 -19.84 25.30
CA ALA A 456 -28.58 -18.77 26.28
C ALA A 456 -28.36 -17.37 25.65
N ASP A 457 -27.43 -17.26 24.70
CA ASP A 457 -27.06 -15.97 24.08
C ASP A 457 -28.02 -15.51 22.97
N GLU A 458 -28.65 -16.44 22.23
CA GLU A 458 -29.67 -16.10 21.20
C GLU A 458 -30.89 -15.37 21.79
N ARG A 459 -31.20 -15.55 23.09
CA ARG A 459 -32.28 -14.81 23.76
C ARG A 459 -31.93 -13.37 24.11
N ASN A 460 -30.64 -13.02 24.14
CA ASN A 460 -30.16 -11.69 24.55
C ASN A 460 -29.76 -10.80 23.36
N ALA A 461 -29.71 -11.34 22.14
CA ALA A 461 -29.33 -10.61 20.92
C ALA A 461 -30.51 -9.91 20.21
N ALA A 462 -31.53 -9.46 20.95
CA ALA A 462 -32.58 -8.61 20.39
C ALA A 462 -32.02 -7.20 20.14
N ALA A 463 -31.84 -6.88 18.86
CA ALA A 463 -31.35 -5.61 18.36
C ALA A 463 -32.15 -4.42 18.92
N SER A 464 -31.46 -3.40 19.43
CA SER A 464 -32.06 -2.07 19.63
C SER A 464 -32.19 -1.37 18.27
N PRO A 465 -33.40 -1.00 17.83
CA PRO A 465 -33.60 -0.24 16.60
C PRO A 465 -33.33 1.23 16.89
N GLY A 466 -32.22 1.76 16.39
CA GLY A 466 -31.85 3.15 16.53
C GLY A 466 -30.83 3.57 15.48
N LEU A 467 -31.32 4.13 14.38
CA LEU A 467 -30.53 4.74 13.30
C LEU A 467 -29.99 6.09 13.78
N ALA A 468 -28.86 6.07 14.47
CA ALA A 468 -28.05 7.26 14.72
C ALA A 468 -26.57 6.89 14.75
N LYS A 469 -25.72 7.80 14.26
CA LYS A 469 -24.26 7.69 14.36
C LYS A 469 -23.89 7.62 15.85
N ARG A 470 -23.44 6.45 16.31
CA ARG A 470 -23.25 6.18 17.74
C ARG A 470 -22.01 6.92 18.22
N GLY A 471 -22.13 7.72 19.27
CA GLY A 471 -21.03 8.52 19.82
C GLY A 471 -19.82 7.68 20.25
N TRP A 472 -18.68 8.32 20.48
CA TRP A 472 -17.47 7.63 20.92
C TRP A 472 -17.59 7.25 22.40
N LYS A 473 -17.41 5.98 22.74
CA LYS A 473 -17.30 5.51 24.14
C LYS A 473 -16.11 4.55 24.24
N MET A 474 -15.37 4.64 25.35
CA MET A 474 -14.24 3.74 25.58
C MET A 474 -14.76 2.30 25.77
N VAL A 475 -14.14 1.36 25.08
CA VAL A 475 -14.51 -0.06 25.14
C VAL A 475 -13.58 -0.80 26.10
N ASP A 476 -14.15 -1.73 26.86
CA ASP A 476 -13.46 -2.60 27.83
C ASP A 476 -12.65 -1.84 28.89
N ASN A 477 -13.11 -0.64 29.23
CA ASN A 477 -12.54 0.18 30.30
C ASN A 477 -13.64 0.64 31.27
N ALA A 478 -13.86 -0.15 32.32
CA ALA A 478 -14.86 0.13 33.36
C ALA A 478 -14.55 1.39 34.19
N THR A 479 -13.31 1.90 34.15
CA THR A 479 -12.92 3.12 34.88
C THR A 479 -13.29 4.40 34.13
N TYR A 480 -13.62 4.29 32.84
CA TYR A 480 -13.98 5.44 32.02
C TYR A 480 -15.47 5.73 32.11
N VAL A 481 -15.83 6.98 32.39
CA VAL A 481 -17.24 7.42 32.48
C VAL A 481 -17.94 7.21 31.13
N GLY A 482 -19.01 6.41 31.13
CA GLY A 482 -19.73 6.05 29.91
C GLY A 482 -19.09 4.90 29.10
N GLY A 483 -18.09 4.21 29.66
CA GLY A 483 -17.50 3.03 29.04
C GLY A 483 -18.51 1.92 28.74
N ARG A 484 -18.21 1.11 27.72
CA ARG A 484 -19.01 -0.06 27.31
C ARG A 484 -18.14 -1.31 27.35
N MET A 485 -18.68 -2.40 27.89
CA MET A 485 -18.01 -3.69 27.86
C MET A 485 -18.38 -4.44 26.59
N SER A 486 -17.39 -5.10 25.98
CA SER A 486 -17.62 -6.03 24.87
C SER A 486 -18.52 -7.19 25.31
N PRO A 487 -19.38 -7.73 24.41
CA PRO A 487 -20.14 -8.94 24.67
C PRO A 487 -19.23 -10.12 25.07
N PRO A 488 -19.73 -11.16 25.75
CA PRO A 488 -18.95 -12.35 26.10
C PRO A 488 -18.14 -12.88 24.90
N LEU A 489 -16.91 -13.35 25.16
CA LEU A 489 -16.05 -13.91 24.13
C LEU A 489 -16.67 -15.21 23.60
N PRO A 490 -17.02 -15.31 22.31
CA PRO A 490 -17.52 -16.56 21.75
C PRO A 490 -16.44 -17.65 21.78
N SER A 491 -16.86 -18.89 22.04
CA SER A 491 -16.03 -20.08 21.93
C SER A 491 -16.72 -21.07 21.00
N PRO A 492 -16.15 -21.45 19.83
CA PRO A 492 -14.91 -20.92 19.25
C PRO A 492 -14.98 -19.43 18.93
N ILE A 493 -13.83 -18.78 18.74
CA ILE A 493 -13.78 -17.38 18.29
C ILE A 493 -14.42 -17.28 16.88
N GLN A 494 -15.28 -16.29 16.70
CA GLN A 494 -16.01 -16.02 15.46
C GLN A 494 -15.90 -14.55 15.07
N PHE A 495 -16.08 -14.25 13.79
CA PHE A 495 -16.30 -12.88 13.36
C PHE A 495 -17.65 -12.40 13.89
N ARG A 496 -17.69 -11.15 14.36
CA ARG A 496 -18.89 -10.57 14.97
C ARG A 496 -18.96 -9.07 14.73
N ILE A 497 -20.14 -8.52 14.97
CA ILE A 497 -20.32 -7.09 15.17
C ILE A 497 -19.81 -6.67 16.56
N SER A 498 -19.62 -5.36 16.78
CA SER A 498 -19.16 -4.85 18.07
C SER A 498 -20.15 -5.15 19.20
N GLY A 499 -21.45 -5.16 18.89
CA GLY A 499 -22.53 -5.42 19.86
C GLY A 499 -22.70 -4.29 20.89
N VAL A 500 -22.04 -3.15 20.68
CA VAL A 500 -22.09 -1.99 21.57
C VAL A 500 -22.60 -0.76 20.84
N ASP A 501 -23.25 0.14 21.56
CA ASP A 501 -23.72 1.45 21.07
C ASP A 501 -22.56 2.47 21.02
N ALA A 502 -21.39 2.03 20.59
CA ALA A 502 -20.15 2.80 20.60
C ALA A 502 -19.21 2.29 19.50
N CYS A 503 -18.63 3.22 18.75
CA CYS A 503 -17.52 3.03 17.81
C CYS A 503 -17.73 1.89 16.78
N ASP A 504 -17.87 2.26 15.51
CA ASP A 504 -17.94 1.29 14.43
C ASP A 504 -16.57 0.61 14.27
N HIS A 505 -16.53 -0.71 14.48
CA HIS A 505 -15.33 -1.53 14.34
C HIS A 505 -15.56 -2.55 13.23
N SER A 506 -14.54 -2.85 12.42
CA SER A 506 -14.64 -3.99 11.51
C SER A 506 -14.69 -5.29 12.29
N GLU A 507 -15.36 -6.28 11.73
CA GLU A 507 -15.37 -7.65 12.20
C GLU A 507 -13.94 -8.24 12.27
N CYS A 508 -13.06 -7.78 11.37
CA CYS A 508 -11.65 -8.17 11.32
C CYS A 508 -10.81 -7.57 12.47
N PHE A 509 -11.07 -6.31 12.86
CA PHE A 509 -10.46 -5.73 14.04
C PHE A 509 -10.92 -6.48 15.30
N LEU A 510 -12.23 -6.75 15.39
CA LEU A 510 -12.83 -7.46 16.53
C LEU A 510 -12.27 -8.88 16.69
N PHE A 511 -11.93 -9.54 15.59
CA PHE A 511 -11.23 -10.83 15.61
C PHE A 511 -9.87 -10.74 16.33
N SER A 512 -9.08 -9.69 16.07
CA SER A 512 -7.82 -9.44 16.79
C SER A 512 -8.07 -9.07 18.26
N LEU A 513 -9.08 -8.25 18.52
CA LEU A 513 -9.47 -7.88 19.89
C LEU A 513 -9.86 -9.10 20.71
N ASP A 514 -10.59 -10.04 20.13
CA ASP A 514 -11.01 -11.27 20.80
C ASP A 514 -9.82 -12.17 21.16
N LEU A 515 -8.71 -12.13 20.41
CA LEU A 515 -7.45 -12.75 20.83
C LEU A 515 -6.85 -12.07 22.06
N HIS A 516 -6.84 -10.73 22.12
CA HIS A 516 -6.41 -10.02 23.34
C HIS A 516 -7.27 -10.37 24.55
N ARG A 517 -8.55 -10.69 24.35
CA ARG A 517 -9.47 -11.10 25.43
C ARG A 517 -9.27 -12.55 25.83
N LEU A 518 -8.98 -13.44 24.87
CA LEU A 518 -8.62 -14.83 25.12
C LEU A 518 -7.36 -14.94 25.97
N TYR A 519 -6.33 -14.16 25.61
CA TYR A 519 -5.05 -14.10 26.30
C TYR A 519 -5.00 -12.96 27.32
N SER A 520 -5.99 -12.93 28.22
CA SER A 520 -6.20 -11.81 29.17
C SER A 520 -5.13 -11.66 30.26
N SER A 521 -4.23 -12.63 30.44
CA SER A 521 -3.12 -12.54 31.39
C SER A 521 -2.00 -11.64 30.83
N THR A 522 -1.50 -10.69 31.62
CA THR A 522 -0.33 -9.88 31.24
C THR A 522 0.94 -10.71 30.99
N ASP A 523 1.00 -11.93 31.51
CA ASP A 523 2.15 -12.84 31.39
C ASP A 523 2.31 -13.40 29.97
N ARG A 524 1.23 -13.47 29.19
CA ARG A 524 1.24 -13.89 27.78
C ARG A 524 0.26 -13.03 26.97
N ARG A 525 0.76 -11.93 26.40
CA ARG A 525 0.06 -11.18 25.35
C ARG A 525 -0.10 -12.02 24.07
N PRO A 526 -1.16 -11.81 23.25
CA PRO A 526 -1.21 -12.43 21.93
C PRO A 526 -0.07 -11.90 21.06
N ARG A 527 0.58 -12.80 20.33
CA ARG A 527 1.62 -12.48 19.36
C ARG A 527 0.99 -12.23 18.00
N ILE A 528 0.53 -11.00 17.78
CA ILE A 528 0.01 -10.55 16.49
C ILE A 528 1.15 -9.92 15.69
N LEU A 529 1.47 -10.51 14.54
CA LEU A 529 2.60 -10.13 13.70
C LEU A 529 2.13 -9.60 12.35
N MET A 530 2.81 -8.60 11.83
CA MET A 530 2.69 -8.17 10.43
C MET A 530 4.01 -8.42 9.72
N ASN A 531 3.97 -9.12 8.59
CA ASN A 531 5.14 -9.52 7.83
C ASN A 531 5.31 -8.63 6.58
N PRO A 532 6.27 -7.68 6.56
CA PRO A 532 6.46 -6.77 5.42
C PRO A 532 7.06 -7.42 4.17
N ASP A 533 7.53 -8.66 4.32
CA ASP A 533 8.00 -9.47 3.21
C ASP A 533 6.84 -10.23 2.50
N VAL A 534 5.65 -10.21 3.09
CA VAL A 534 4.42 -10.75 2.50
C VAL A 534 3.61 -9.58 1.94
N ARG A 535 3.73 -9.33 0.63
CA ARG A 535 3.11 -8.17 -0.03
C ARG A 535 2.00 -8.62 -0.97
N THR A 536 0.83 -8.03 -0.81
CA THR A 536 -0.35 -8.28 -1.64
C THR A 536 -0.88 -6.97 -2.21
N GLY A 537 -1.79 -7.02 -3.17
CA GLY A 537 -2.42 -5.79 -3.64
C GLY A 537 -3.79 -5.99 -4.27
N TYR A 538 -4.66 -5.01 -4.11
CA TYR A 538 -6.02 -5.03 -4.66
C TYR A 538 -6.06 -4.78 -6.17
N SER A 539 -4.92 -4.42 -6.77
CA SER A 539 -4.75 -4.43 -8.22
C SER A 539 -3.41 -5.05 -8.61
N VAL A 540 -3.35 -5.69 -9.77
CA VAL A 540 -2.12 -6.29 -10.31
C VAL A 540 -0.96 -5.30 -10.37
N LYS A 541 -1.29 -4.03 -10.62
CA LYS A 541 -0.35 -2.93 -10.74
C LYS A 541 0.30 -2.62 -9.39
N TRP A 542 -0.50 -2.45 -8.33
CA TRP A 542 0.03 -2.15 -7.00
C TRP A 542 0.71 -3.35 -6.35
N TRP A 543 0.25 -4.57 -6.64
CA TRP A 543 0.97 -5.79 -6.28
C TRP A 543 2.34 -5.85 -6.96
N LYS A 544 2.42 -5.70 -8.30
CA LYS A 544 3.71 -5.70 -9.03
C LYS A 544 4.64 -4.58 -8.57
N TRP A 545 4.12 -3.39 -8.28
CA TRP A 545 4.94 -2.30 -7.74
C TRP A 545 5.64 -2.73 -6.45
N ASN A 546 4.89 -3.29 -5.50
CA ASN A 546 5.40 -3.61 -4.18
C ASN A 546 6.19 -4.93 -4.11
N ASP A 547 5.78 -5.95 -4.86
CA ASP A 547 6.36 -7.30 -4.82
C ASP A 547 7.38 -7.58 -5.95
N VAL A 548 7.48 -6.70 -6.95
CA VAL A 548 8.44 -6.85 -8.05
C VAL A 548 9.34 -5.62 -8.16
N VAL A 549 8.76 -4.46 -8.45
CA VAL A 549 9.55 -3.24 -8.78
C VAL A 549 10.38 -2.77 -7.60
N LEU A 550 9.79 -2.62 -6.42
CA LEU A 550 10.51 -2.16 -5.22
C LEU A 550 11.50 -3.19 -4.65
N ARG A 551 11.51 -4.41 -5.20
CA ARG A 551 12.47 -5.47 -4.85
C ARG A 551 13.68 -5.52 -5.78
N ILE A 552 13.66 -4.81 -6.90
CA ILE A 552 14.84 -4.66 -7.76
C ILE A 552 15.97 -4.02 -6.94
N PRO A 553 17.14 -4.66 -6.78
CA PRO A 553 18.17 -4.21 -5.84
C PRO A 553 18.60 -2.75 -6.00
N VAL A 554 18.80 -2.28 -7.25
CA VAL A 554 19.15 -0.87 -7.50
C VAL A 554 18.04 0.10 -7.06
N LEU A 555 16.76 -0.26 -7.27
CA LEU A 555 15.62 0.56 -6.86
C LEU A 555 15.39 0.47 -5.35
N LYS A 556 15.60 -0.71 -4.75
CA LYS A 556 15.55 -0.91 -3.30
C LYS A 556 16.62 -0.08 -2.59
N PHE A 557 17.85 -0.08 -3.11
CA PHE A 557 18.93 0.78 -2.61
C PHE A 557 18.49 2.25 -2.61
N TRP A 558 17.96 2.75 -3.73
CA TRP A 558 17.45 4.12 -3.79
C TRP A 558 16.30 4.35 -2.81
N ASN A 559 15.35 3.42 -2.76
CA ASN A 559 14.16 3.52 -1.92
C ASN A 559 14.53 3.57 -0.42
N ASP A 560 15.49 2.76 0.02
CA ASP A 560 15.92 2.69 1.42
C ASP A 560 16.73 3.93 1.86
N HIS A 561 17.48 4.54 0.95
CA HIS A 561 18.33 5.71 1.27
C HIS A 561 17.65 7.06 1.01
N TRP A 562 16.67 7.12 0.10
CA TRP A 562 16.07 8.38 -0.36
C TRP A 562 14.54 8.41 -0.24
N SER A 563 13.82 7.45 -0.84
CA SER A 563 12.35 7.47 -0.91
C SER A 563 11.67 7.27 0.45
N ARG A 564 12.17 6.33 1.26
CA ARG A 564 11.71 6.04 2.63
C ARG A 564 12.21 7.06 3.67
N GLY A 565 12.98 8.06 3.23
CA GLY A 565 13.53 9.16 4.03
C GLY A 565 12.61 10.38 4.13
N TYR A 566 13.14 11.56 3.84
CA TYR A 566 12.54 12.87 4.14
C TYR A 566 11.12 13.14 3.57
N PRO A 567 10.81 12.81 2.29
CA PRO A 567 9.56 13.27 1.66
C PRO A 567 8.28 12.65 2.24
N LEU A 568 8.23 11.33 2.44
CA LEU A 568 7.02 10.64 2.93
C LEU A 568 6.78 10.89 4.43
N ASN A 569 7.85 11.05 5.22
CA ASN A 569 7.74 11.45 6.62
C ASN A 569 7.16 12.88 6.77
N ILE A 570 7.46 13.80 5.84
CA ILE A 570 6.88 15.15 5.84
C ILE A 570 5.40 15.11 5.47
N VAL A 571 5.03 14.36 4.44
CA VAL A 571 3.63 14.18 4.05
C VAL A 571 2.84 13.65 5.25
N ASP A 572 3.32 12.60 5.90
CA ASP A 572 2.71 12.04 7.11
C ASP A 572 2.56 13.07 8.25
N PHE A 573 3.62 13.83 8.56
CA PHE A 573 3.55 14.86 9.60
C PHE A 573 2.44 15.90 9.32
N ILE A 574 2.26 16.29 8.06
CA ILE A 574 1.22 17.24 7.65
C ILE A 574 -0.17 16.61 7.82
N PHE A 575 -0.36 15.39 7.31
CA PHE A 575 -1.63 14.68 7.41
C PHE A 575 -2.02 14.38 8.87
N GLU A 576 -1.07 14.02 9.72
CA GLU A 576 -1.35 13.75 11.15
C GLU A 576 -1.71 15.02 11.93
N LYS A 577 -1.06 16.15 11.63
CA LYS A 577 -1.44 17.43 12.25
C LYS A 577 -2.80 17.93 11.79
N ALA A 578 -3.18 17.66 10.55
CA ALA A 578 -4.44 18.07 9.96
C ALA A 578 -5.61 17.16 10.36
N GLY A 579 -5.41 15.83 10.35
CA GLY A 579 -6.45 14.83 10.54
C GLY A 579 -6.75 14.42 11.98
N ARG A 580 -6.68 15.35 12.96
CA ARG A 580 -6.75 15.04 14.40
C ARG A 580 -8.06 14.31 14.82
N LYS A 581 -8.10 12.99 14.71
CA LYS A 581 -8.90 12.12 15.58
C LYS A 581 -8.09 10.84 15.81
N ARG A 582 -7.45 10.74 16.98
CA ARG A 582 -6.99 9.43 17.47
C ARG A 582 -8.25 8.58 17.67
N ASP A 583 -8.25 7.38 17.12
CA ASP A 583 -9.29 6.38 17.41
C ASP A 583 -9.07 5.88 18.84
N TYR A 584 -9.66 6.60 19.80
CA TYR A 584 -9.52 6.29 21.22
C TYR A 584 -10.24 4.99 21.61
N CYS A 585 -11.25 4.56 20.83
CA CYS A 585 -11.99 3.34 21.12
C CYS A 585 -11.12 2.10 20.95
N THR A 586 -10.39 2.02 19.83
CA THR A 586 -9.50 0.89 19.59
C THR A 586 -8.27 0.93 20.47
N TRP A 587 -7.75 2.13 20.75
CA TRP A 587 -6.63 2.27 21.65
C TRP A 587 -6.98 1.83 23.08
N SER A 588 -8.18 2.14 23.57
CA SER A 588 -8.61 1.68 24.91
C SER A 588 -8.73 0.18 25.01
N ALA A 589 -9.33 -0.44 23.98
CA ALA A 589 -9.55 -1.88 23.94
C ALA A 589 -8.25 -2.68 23.94
N LEU A 590 -7.15 -2.10 23.44
CA LEU A 590 -5.85 -2.76 23.28
C LEU A 590 -4.80 -2.32 24.31
N ALA A 591 -5.13 -1.36 25.19
CA ALA A 591 -4.19 -0.75 26.12
C ALA A 591 -3.59 -1.75 27.13
N THR A 592 -4.33 -2.77 27.54
CA THR A 592 -3.89 -3.77 28.54
C THR A 592 -2.60 -4.48 28.13
N HIS A 593 -2.40 -4.69 26.83
CA HIS A 593 -1.23 -5.40 26.29
C HIS A 593 -0.21 -4.46 25.62
N ALA A 594 -0.42 -3.15 25.72
CA ALA A 594 0.47 -2.17 25.13
C ALA A 594 1.83 -2.17 25.86
N PRO A 595 2.96 -2.20 25.14
CA PRO A 595 4.28 -2.06 25.75
C PRO A 595 4.42 -0.79 26.59
N SER A 596 5.25 -0.81 27.63
CA SER A 596 5.50 0.35 28.51
C SER A 596 6.04 1.60 27.81
N ARG A 597 6.61 1.44 26.61
CA ARG A 597 7.07 2.55 25.75
C ARG A 597 5.94 3.28 25.02
N CYS A 598 4.74 2.69 24.98
CA CYS A 598 3.59 3.33 24.37
C CYS A 598 3.11 4.50 25.23
N PRO A 599 2.61 5.59 24.62
CA PRO A 599 2.04 6.68 25.38
C PRO A 599 0.89 6.17 26.25
N PRO A 600 0.61 6.77 27.42
CA PRO A 600 -0.58 6.46 28.17
C PRO A 600 -1.82 6.90 27.39
N LEU A 601 -2.94 6.19 27.58
CA LEU A 601 -4.24 6.69 27.15
C LEU A 601 -4.44 8.10 27.73
N PRO A 602 -4.96 9.07 26.95
CA PRO A 602 -5.37 10.33 27.56
C PRO A 602 -6.40 10.02 28.64
N GLY A 603 -6.30 10.71 29.78
CA GLY A 603 -7.32 10.64 30.82
C GLY A 603 -8.70 10.98 30.26
N ALA A 604 -9.75 10.64 31.00
CA ALA A 604 -11.12 11.00 30.63
C ALA A 604 -11.21 12.50 30.35
N ILE A 605 -11.40 12.84 29.07
CA ILE A 605 -11.69 14.21 28.70
C ILE A 605 -13.19 14.34 28.88
N GLU A 606 -13.62 15.11 29.88
CA GLU A 606 -15.00 15.57 29.98
C GLU A 606 -15.32 16.45 28.77
N ARG A 607 -15.68 15.83 27.66
CA ARG A 607 -16.37 16.52 26.58
C ARG A 607 -17.86 16.31 26.82
N PRO A 608 -18.67 17.37 26.97
CA PRO A 608 -20.11 17.20 27.01
C PRO A 608 -20.54 16.54 25.71
N TRP A 609 -21.02 15.30 25.80
CA TRP A 609 -21.41 14.44 24.68
C TRP A 609 -22.72 14.87 24.00
N ASN A 610 -23.22 16.05 24.35
CA ASN A 610 -24.43 16.66 23.82
C ASN A 610 -24.12 18.09 23.43
N VAL A 611 -23.67 18.29 22.19
CA VAL A 611 -24.09 19.49 21.46
C VAL A 611 -24.52 18.98 20.09
N ALA A 612 -25.83 18.78 19.98
CA ALA A 612 -26.52 18.81 18.71
C ALA A 612 -26.29 20.20 18.08
N GLY A 613 -25.98 20.19 16.79
CA GLY A 613 -25.77 21.34 15.93
C GLY A 613 -25.59 20.77 14.54
#